data_AF-A0A2V2RAA9-F1
#
_entry.id   AF-A0A2V2RAA9-F1
#
_cell.length_a   1.000
_cell.length_b   1.000
_cell.length_c   1.000
_cell.angle_alpha   90.00
_cell.angle_beta   90.00
_cell.angle_gamma   90.00
#
_symmetry.space_group_name_H-M   'P 1'
#
loop_
_entity.id
_entity.type
_entity.pdbx_description
1 polymer ?
#
loop_
_entity_poly.entity_id
_entity_poly.type
_entity_poly.pdbx_seq_one_letter_code
_entity_poly.pdbx_strand_id
1 'polypeptide(L)'
;KATEGNYYHDASFNYNMANGKAAGMQMGAYDFARPDLFSPATEANYFWAFAGGKIIADGHSLYPMVDFEVFNGHVGAGSYTAWFNAWSADVKAKTSHFLRPVIYASAGNGMCDLATSCVLSAWVAHYNGENLYTGNPWDGCCSCCNYVDPCTKNGWTYWQVSSTGSMCGISGNTDFDAYPLSLSLLISYQGVK
;
A
#
# COMPACT_ATOMS: atom_id res chain seq x y z
N LYS A 1 6.22 5.22 -5.56
CA LYS A 1 7.24 4.96 -4.52
C LYS A 1 7.66 6.25 -3.86
N ALA A 2 7.90 6.27 -2.55
CA ALA A 2 8.51 7.39 -1.83
C ALA A 2 9.89 6.99 -1.31
N THR A 3 9.95 5.92 -0.53
CA THR A 3 11.19 5.42 0.09
C THR A 3 11.38 3.93 -0.13
N GLU A 4 12.59 3.47 0.14
CA GLU A 4 12.89 2.05 0.38
C GLU A 4 13.89 1.94 1.53
N GLY A 5 13.58 1.09 2.51
CA GLY A 5 14.38 0.92 3.70
C GLY A 5 14.65 2.25 4.40
N ASN A 6 15.89 2.47 4.82
CA ASN A 6 16.35 3.73 5.41
C ASN A 6 17.40 4.47 4.57
N TYR A 7 17.48 4.14 3.28
CA TYR A 7 18.62 4.54 2.44
C TYR A 7 18.24 5.12 1.09
N TYR A 8 17.01 4.91 0.60
CA TYR A 8 16.63 5.32 -0.74
C TYR A 8 15.42 6.25 -0.73
N HIS A 9 15.54 7.36 -1.45
CA HIS A 9 14.42 8.23 -1.80
C HIS A 9 14.18 8.12 -3.30
N ASP A 10 12.92 7.93 -3.69
CA ASP A 10 12.56 7.96 -5.11
C ASP A 10 12.71 9.38 -5.65
N ALA A 11 13.58 9.53 -6.67
CA ALA A 11 13.90 10.83 -7.26
C ALA A 11 12.69 11.51 -7.92
N SER A 12 11.69 10.74 -8.35
CA SER A 12 10.48 11.25 -9.01
C SER A 12 9.34 11.52 -8.05
N PHE A 13 9.42 11.06 -6.78
CA PHE A 13 8.33 11.17 -5.81
C PHE A 13 7.75 12.58 -5.70
N ASN A 14 8.61 13.59 -5.49
CA ASN A 14 8.17 14.97 -5.31
C ASN A 14 7.49 15.53 -6.55
N TYR A 15 8.02 15.21 -7.73
CA TYR A 15 7.46 15.62 -9.02
C TYR A 15 6.09 14.95 -9.25
N ASN A 16 6.00 13.63 -9.04
CA ASN A 16 4.77 12.86 -9.25
C ASN A 16 3.66 13.28 -8.27
N MET A 17 3.97 13.42 -6.98
CA MET A 17 3.00 13.88 -5.98
C MET A 17 2.45 15.28 -6.32
N ALA A 18 3.32 16.21 -6.72
CA ALA A 18 2.88 17.58 -7.02
C ALA A 18 2.02 17.63 -8.29
N ASN A 19 2.48 17.04 -9.38
CA ASN A 19 1.79 17.10 -10.67
C ASN A 19 0.51 16.25 -10.69
N GLY A 20 0.51 15.09 -10.03
CA GLY A 20 -0.69 14.26 -9.92
C GLY A 20 -1.81 14.98 -9.16
N LYS A 21 -1.49 15.62 -8.03
CA LYS A 21 -2.45 16.47 -7.30
C LYS A 21 -2.92 17.66 -8.12
N ALA A 22 -2.02 18.35 -8.83
CA ALA A 22 -2.37 19.46 -9.71
C ALA A 22 -3.30 19.03 -10.86
N ALA A 23 -3.18 17.78 -11.33
CA ALA A 23 -4.08 17.17 -12.30
C ALA A 23 -5.41 16.66 -11.69
N GLY A 24 -5.64 16.85 -10.38
CA GLY A 24 -6.84 16.45 -9.67
C GLY A 24 -6.88 14.97 -9.25
N MET A 25 -5.76 14.24 -9.38
CA MET A 25 -5.69 12.83 -9.01
C MET A 25 -5.60 12.65 -7.49
N GLN A 26 -6.06 11.50 -7.03
CA GLN A 26 -5.78 11.02 -5.68
C GLN A 26 -4.38 10.40 -5.66
N MET A 27 -3.49 10.95 -4.84
CA MET A 27 -2.07 10.59 -4.81
C MET A 27 -1.70 9.97 -3.46
N GLY A 28 -1.18 8.75 -3.51
CA GLY A 28 -0.62 8.03 -2.36
C GLY A 28 0.91 8.00 -2.37
N ALA A 29 1.49 7.65 -1.23
CA ALA A 29 2.93 7.47 -1.06
C ALA A 29 3.15 6.12 -0.38
N TYR A 30 4.11 5.34 -0.90
CA TYR A 30 4.45 4.04 -0.33
C TYR A 30 5.94 3.92 0.01
N ASP A 31 6.20 3.17 1.06
CA ASP A 31 7.53 2.71 1.50
C ASP A 31 7.74 1.28 1.01
N PHE A 32 8.76 1.03 0.19
CA PHE A 32 9.17 -0.35 -0.13
C PHE A 32 9.90 -0.91 1.08
N ALA A 33 9.24 -1.82 1.78
CA ALA A 33 9.72 -2.26 3.08
C ALA A 33 10.89 -3.23 2.96
N ARG A 34 11.84 -3.10 3.87
CA ARG A 34 12.94 -4.05 4.07
C ARG A 34 12.89 -4.62 5.49
N PRO A 35 11.81 -5.36 5.84
CA PRO A 35 11.65 -5.92 7.17
C PRO A 35 12.76 -6.92 7.51
N ASP A 36 13.47 -7.44 6.51
CA ASP A 36 14.65 -8.29 6.65
C ASP A 36 15.89 -7.55 7.17
N LEU A 37 15.94 -6.23 6.99
CA LEU A 37 17.08 -5.40 7.33
C LEU A 37 16.80 -4.42 8.48
N PHE A 38 15.59 -3.88 8.58
CA PHE A 38 15.31 -2.76 9.47
C PHE A 38 14.09 -2.97 10.35
N SER A 39 14.14 -2.28 11.50
CA SER A 39 13.01 -2.21 12.42
C SER A 39 11.87 -1.36 11.83
N PRO A 40 10.61 -1.63 12.20
CA PRO A 40 9.48 -0.85 11.70
C PRO A 40 9.62 0.64 12.02
N ALA A 41 10.15 0.98 13.20
CA ALA A 41 10.39 2.35 13.60
C ALA A 41 11.46 3.04 12.75
N THR A 42 12.51 2.31 12.34
CA THR A 42 13.56 2.86 11.47
C THR A 42 12.98 3.29 10.13
N GLU A 43 12.21 2.43 9.48
CA GLU A 43 11.62 2.72 8.16
C GLU A 43 10.48 3.74 8.28
N ALA A 44 9.60 3.64 9.28
CA ALA A 44 8.53 4.61 9.51
C ALA A 44 9.06 6.04 9.69
N ASN A 45 10.15 6.21 10.45
CA ASN A 45 10.79 7.50 10.63
C ASN A 45 11.40 8.04 9.34
N TYR A 46 12.05 7.17 8.56
CA TYR A 46 12.68 7.55 7.30
C TYR A 46 11.63 7.94 6.24
N PHE A 47 10.62 7.09 6.04
CA PHE A 47 9.47 7.36 5.18
C PHE A 47 8.79 8.68 5.56
N TRP A 48 8.45 8.87 6.84
CA TRP A 48 7.71 10.06 7.24
C TRP A 48 8.53 11.35 7.13
N ALA A 49 9.84 11.29 7.42
CA ALA A 49 10.72 12.45 7.28
C ALA A 49 10.78 12.95 5.83
N PHE A 50 10.72 12.04 4.84
CA PHE A 50 10.76 12.40 3.42
C PHE A 50 9.37 12.72 2.84
N ALA A 51 8.39 11.85 3.09
CA ALA A 51 7.08 11.87 2.44
C ALA A 51 5.99 12.59 3.25
N GLY A 52 6.10 12.64 4.58
CA GLY A 52 5.03 13.08 5.48
C GLY A 52 4.50 14.49 5.19
N GLY A 53 5.38 15.42 4.82
CA GLY A 53 5.00 16.79 4.43
C GLY A 53 4.14 16.88 3.16
N LYS A 54 4.01 15.78 2.39
CA LYS A 54 3.17 15.68 1.19
C LYS A 54 1.91 14.85 1.42
N ILE A 55 1.74 14.25 2.60
CA ILE A 55 0.58 13.41 2.97
C ILE A 55 -0.27 14.22 3.94
N ILE A 56 -1.14 15.07 3.39
CA ILE A 56 -1.89 16.11 4.13
C ILE A 56 -3.36 16.09 3.75
N ALA A 57 -4.23 16.66 4.59
CA ALA A 57 -5.67 16.76 4.32
C ALA A 57 -5.99 17.84 3.25
N ASP A 58 -5.59 17.61 2.01
CA ASP A 58 -5.77 18.50 0.86
C ASP A 58 -6.87 18.03 -0.11
N GLY A 59 -7.62 16.99 0.26
CA GLY A 59 -8.65 16.39 -0.60
C GLY A 59 -8.10 15.54 -1.75
N HIS A 60 -6.77 15.41 -1.86
CA HIS A 60 -6.09 14.66 -2.91
C HIS A 60 -5.08 13.64 -2.36
N SER A 61 -4.69 13.70 -1.09
CA SER A 61 -3.77 12.73 -0.50
C SER A 61 -4.51 11.47 -0.06
N LEU A 62 -3.98 10.31 -0.44
CA LEU A 62 -4.37 9.03 0.15
C LEU A 62 -3.49 8.72 1.38
N TYR A 63 -3.99 7.86 2.25
CA TYR A 63 -3.22 7.35 3.39
C TYR A 63 -1.92 6.67 2.95
N PRO A 64 -0.88 6.70 3.79
CA PRO A 64 0.40 6.09 3.46
C PRO A 64 0.28 4.58 3.32
N MET A 65 1.10 4.02 2.43
CA MET A 65 1.14 2.59 2.16
C MET A 65 2.51 2.02 2.52
N VAL A 66 2.53 0.73 2.86
CA VAL A 66 3.75 -0.08 3.01
C VAL A 66 3.69 -1.19 1.98
N ASP A 67 4.76 -1.35 1.23
CA ASP A 67 4.92 -2.33 0.17
C ASP A 67 5.78 -3.50 0.68
N PHE A 68 5.14 -4.65 0.92
CA PHE A 68 5.76 -5.89 1.39
C PHE A 68 5.90 -6.86 0.23
N GLU A 69 7.12 -6.96 -0.29
CA GLU A 69 7.53 -7.99 -1.26
C GLU A 69 8.68 -8.86 -0.74
N VAL A 70 9.25 -8.51 0.41
CA VAL A 70 10.39 -9.19 1.02
C VAL A 70 9.96 -9.89 2.31
N PHE A 71 9.89 -11.23 2.25
CA PHE A 71 9.43 -12.09 3.34
C PHE A 71 10.51 -13.07 3.82
N ASN A 72 11.71 -12.56 4.13
CA ASN A 72 12.83 -13.34 4.66
C ASN A 72 13.40 -12.79 5.99
N GLY A 73 12.60 -12.05 6.75
CA GLY A 73 12.96 -11.54 8.07
C GLY A 73 12.05 -10.39 8.53
N HIS A 74 11.95 -10.17 9.83
CA HIS A 74 11.15 -9.10 10.44
C HIS A 74 11.89 -8.47 11.62
N VAL A 75 13.05 -7.87 11.34
CA VAL A 75 13.93 -7.22 12.31
C VAL A 75 13.13 -6.29 13.23
N GLY A 76 13.34 -6.42 14.54
CA GLY A 76 12.66 -5.60 15.55
C GLY A 76 11.18 -5.90 15.78
N ALA A 77 10.61 -6.92 15.13
CA ALA A 77 9.24 -7.37 15.32
C ALA A 77 9.17 -8.90 15.52
N GLY A 78 8.03 -9.39 16.04
CA GLY A 78 7.80 -10.82 16.23
C GLY A 78 7.16 -11.54 15.02
N SER A 79 6.66 -10.77 14.05
CA SER A 79 6.05 -11.25 12.81
C SER A 79 5.92 -10.10 11.80
N TYR A 80 5.62 -10.39 10.54
CA TYR A 80 5.30 -9.37 9.52
C TYR A 80 4.11 -8.50 9.92
N THR A 81 3.07 -9.10 10.51
CA THR A 81 1.92 -8.36 11.04
C THR A 81 2.31 -7.42 12.17
N ALA A 82 3.16 -7.88 13.09
CA ALA A 82 3.66 -7.02 14.17
C ALA A 82 4.51 -5.87 13.63
N TRP A 83 5.33 -6.12 12.60
CA TRP A 83 6.13 -5.11 11.93
C TRP A 83 5.25 -4.04 11.29
N PHE A 84 4.29 -4.43 10.45
CA PHE A 84 3.38 -3.49 9.79
C PHE A 84 2.53 -2.69 10.78
N ASN A 85 2.01 -3.34 11.83
CA ASN A 85 1.23 -2.67 12.86
C ASN A 85 2.08 -1.62 13.62
N ALA A 86 3.35 -1.92 13.93
CA ALA A 86 4.26 -1.00 14.59
C ALA A 86 4.63 0.18 13.68
N TRP A 87 4.97 -0.08 12.40
CA TRP A 87 5.24 0.97 11.41
C TRP A 87 4.04 1.91 11.27
N SER A 88 2.83 1.32 11.18
CA SER A 88 1.58 2.06 11.05
C SER A 88 1.28 2.92 12.28
N ALA A 89 1.55 2.40 13.49
CA ALA A 89 1.39 3.16 14.72
C ALA A 89 2.35 4.35 14.79
N ASP A 90 3.61 4.15 14.39
CA ASP A 90 4.62 5.20 14.38
C ASP A 90 4.23 6.33 13.40
N VAL A 91 3.89 6.00 12.15
CA VAL A 91 3.45 6.98 11.16
C VAL A 91 2.23 7.77 11.63
N LYS A 92 1.23 7.08 12.20
CA LYS A 92 0.05 7.73 12.80
C LYS A 92 0.40 8.69 13.92
N ALA A 93 1.43 8.40 14.71
CA ALA A 93 1.86 9.26 15.80
C ALA A 93 2.61 10.53 15.34
N LYS A 94 3.04 10.60 14.07
CA LYS A 94 3.76 11.77 13.52
C LYS A 94 2.84 12.90 13.02
N THR A 95 1.53 12.71 13.08
CA THR A 95 0.57 13.68 12.57
C THR A 95 -0.70 13.71 13.41
N SER A 96 -1.42 14.83 13.36
CA SER A 96 -2.78 14.94 13.91
C SER A 96 -3.84 14.45 12.92
N HIS A 97 -3.48 14.25 11.65
CA HIS A 97 -4.40 13.68 10.67
C HIS A 97 -4.80 12.26 11.06
N PHE A 98 -6.07 11.93 10.90
CA PHE A 98 -6.47 10.54 11.02
C PHE A 98 -5.88 9.78 9.84
N LEU A 99 -5.15 8.68 10.09
CA LEU A 99 -4.62 7.81 9.04
C LEU A 99 -5.07 6.37 9.24
N ARG A 100 -5.35 5.69 8.12
CA ARG A 100 -5.53 4.23 8.02
C ARG A 100 -4.54 3.69 6.98
N PRO A 101 -3.28 3.41 7.38
CA PRO A 101 -2.28 2.91 6.44
C PRO A 101 -2.71 1.65 5.70
N VAL A 102 -2.09 1.41 4.55
CA VAL A 102 -2.39 0.28 3.66
C VAL A 102 -1.18 -0.63 3.58
N ILE A 103 -1.37 -1.95 3.65
CA ILE A 103 -0.32 -2.92 3.31
C ILE A 103 -0.55 -3.45 1.89
N TYR A 104 0.47 -3.36 1.06
CA TYR A 104 0.56 -4.04 -0.22
C TYR A 104 1.35 -5.34 -0.09
N ALA A 105 0.86 -6.43 -0.70
CA ALA A 105 1.58 -7.69 -0.82
C ALA A 105 0.96 -8.57 -1.92
N SER A 106 1.70 -9.58 -2.37
CA SER A 106 1.19 -10.58 -3.30
C SER A 106 0.07 -11.43 -2.70
N ALA A 107 -0.92 -11.77 -3.54
CA ALA A 107 -1.87 -12.84 -3.25
C ALA A 107 -1.12 -14.16 -2.95
N GLY A 108 -1.71 -14.98 -2.08
CA GLY A 108 -1.04 -16.19 -1.61
C GLY A 108 0.02 -15.82 -0.57
N ASN A 109 1.27 -16.26 -0.76
CA ASN A 109 2.30 -16.24 0.28
C ASN A 109 2.42 -14.88 1.00
N GLY A 110 2.39 -13.74 0.28
CA GLY A 110 2.51 -12.43 0.92
C GLY A 110 1.35 -12.12 1.88
N MET A 111 0.12 -12.16 1.38
CA MET A 111 -1.07 -11.90 2.22
C MET A 111 -1.31 -13.00 3.26
N CYS A 112 -0.97 -14.26 2.96
CA CYS A 112 -1.15 -15.39 3.86
C CYS A 112 -0.17 -15.41 5.05
N ASP A 113 0.99 -14.74 4.92
CA ASP A 113 1.94 -14.53 6.01
C ASP A 113 1.48 -13.44 7.01
N LEU A 114 0.39 -12.74 6.70
CA LEU A 114 -0.24 -11.77 7.60
C LEU A 114 -1.36 -12.41 8.42
N ALA A 115 -1.45 -12.09 9.70
CA ALA A 115 -2.49 -12.57 10.61
C ALA A 115 -3.67 -11.59 10.71
N THR A 116 -4.83 -12.07 11.18
CA THR A 116 -6.06 -11.27 11.38
C THR A 116 -5.95 -10.13 12.40
N SER A 117 -4.83 -10.04 13.14
CA SER A 117 -4.49 -8.87 13.94
C SER A 117 -4.03 -7.67 13.10
N CYS A 118 -3.78 -7.86 11.81
CA CYS A 118 -3.81 -6.77 10.84
C CYS A 118 -5.28 -6.39 10.60
N VAL A 119 -5.67 -5.15 10.89
CA VAL A 119 -7.06 -4.67 10.73
C VAL A 119 -7.14 -3.39 9.90
N LEU A 120 -6.06 -3.07 9.20
CA LEU A 120 -5.98 -1.90 8.34
C LEU A 120 -6.42 -2.26 6.91
N SER A 121 -5.99 -1.48 5.93
CA SER A 121 -6.36 -1.70 4.53
C SER A 121 -5.35 -2.56 3.80
N ALA A 122 -5.83 -3.39 2.86
CA ALA A 122 -4.99 -4.28 2.07
C ALA A 122 -5.04 -3.94 0.58
N TRP A 123 -3.88 -3.95 -0.04
CA TRP A 123 -3.68 -3.82 -1.47
C TRP A 123 -3.09 -5.12 -2.00
N VAL A 124 -3.91 -5.95 -2.62
CA VAL A 124 -3.52 -7.30 -3.02
C VAL A 124 -2.97 -7.27 -4.43
N ALA A 125 -1.76 -7.78 -4.66
CA ALA A 125 -1.22 -7.96 -6.01
C ALA A 125 -1.55 -9.35 -6.55
N HIS A 126 -2.31 -9.40 -7.65
CA HIS A 126 -2.56 -10.65 -8.34
C HIS A 126 -2.92 -10.44 -9.81
N TYR A 127 -2.10 -10.95 -10.72
CA TYR A 127 -2.28 -10.75 -12.16
C TYR A 127 -3.01 -11.94 -12.79
N ASN A 128 -4.26 -12.18 -12.36
CA ASN A 128 -5.05 -13.35 -12.75
C ASN A 128 -5.81 -13.20 -14.09
N GLY A 129 -5.71 -12.05 -14.75
CA GLY A 129 -6.41 -11.78 -16.01
C GLY A 129 -7.92 -11.55 -15.86
N GLU A 130 -8.45 -11.43 -14.64
CA GLU A 130 -9.82 -10.97 -14.44
C GLU A 130 -9.98 -9.51 -14.86
N ASN A 131 -11.24 -9.08 -15.04
CA ASN A 131 -11.56 -7.73 -15.48
C ASN A 131 -11.28 -6.69 -14.38
N LEU A 132 -10.60 -5.59 -14.72
CA LEU A 132 -10.26 -4.50 -13.79
C LEU A 132 -11.46 -3.93 -13.01
N TYR A 133 -12.66 -3.91 -13.60
CA TYR A 133 -13.85 -3.27 -13.02
C TYR A 133 -14.81 -4.24 -12.34
N THR A 134 -14.82 -5.51 -12.74
CA THR A 134 -15.79 -6.50 -12.26
C THR A 134 -15.15 -7.72 -11.62
N GLY A 135 -13.82 -7.83 -11.68
CA GLY A 135 -13.04 -8.95 -11.16
C GLY A 135 -12.66 -8.79 -9.69
N ASN A 136 -11.87 -9.73 -9.21
CA ASN A 136 -11.40 -9.83 -7.85
C ASN A 136 -9.98 -10.42 -7.82
N PRO A 137 -9.13 -10.04 -6.85
CA PRO A 137 -7.82 -10.67 -6.65
C PRO A 137 -7.90 -12.17 -6.34
N TRP A 138 -9.05 -12.71 -5.93
CA TRP A 138 -9.22 -14.09 -5.45
C TRP A 138 -10.01 -14.96 -6.45
N ASP A 139 -9.31 -15.50 -7.45
CA ASP A 139 -9.83 -16.40 -8.49
C ASP A 139 -9.70 -17.90 -8.15
N GLY A 140 -9.21 -18.22 -6.94
CA GLY A 140 -8.92 -19.61 -6.52
C GLY A 140 -7.43 -19.98 -6.55
N CYS A 141 -6.53 -19.01 -6.80
CA CYS A 141 -5.07 -19.20 -6.77
C CYS A 141 -4.49 -19.82 -5.48
N CYS A 142 -5.21 -19.69 -4.37
CA CYS A 142 -4.61 -19.66 -3.05
C CYS A 142 -5.48 -20.42 -2.05
N SER A 143 -4.85 -21.20 -1.17
CA SER A 143 -5.54 -21.85 -0.05
C SER A 143 -6.11 -20.79 0.91
N CYS A 144 -7.17 -21.14 1.64
CA CYS A 144 -7.74 -20.23 2.65
C CYS A 144 -6.65 -19.79 3.62
N CYS A 145 -6.55 -18.49 3.84
CA CYS A 145 -5.56 -17.93 4.74
C CYS A 145 -6.10 -16.69 5.45
N ASN A 146 -5.31 -16.19 6.40
CA ASN A 146 -5.69 -15.18 7.39
C ASN A 146 -5.92 -13.78 6.77
N TYR A 147 -6.01 -12.72 7.59
CA TYR A 147 -6.20 -11.28 7.27
C TYR A 147 -7.14 -10.93 6.10
N VAL A 148 -6.71 -11.18 4.86
CA VAL A 148 -7.51 -11.08 3.64
C VAL A 148 -7.69 -12.49 3.08
N ASP A 149 -8.88 -13.06 3.27
CA ASP A 149 -9.10 -14.50 3.03
C ASP A 149 -9.55 -14.77 1.58
N PRO A 150 -8.75 -15.50 0.77
CA PRO A 150 -9.11 -15.92 -0.58
C PRO A 150 -10.43 -16.70 -0.66
N CYS A 151 -10.79 -17.43 0.41
CA CYS A 151 -11.99 -18.26 0.43
C CYS A 151 -13.28 -17.46 0.66
N THR A 152 -13.19 -16.30 1.33
CA THR A 152 -14.33 -15.38 1.45
C THR A 152 -14.41 -14.37 0.31
N LYS A 153 -13.34 -14.26 -0.49
CA LYS A 153 -13.16 -13.24 -1.55
C LYS A 153 -13.32 -11.79 -1.07
N ASN A 154 -13.21 -11.56 0.24
CA ASN A 154 -13.44 -10.29 0.91
C ASN A 154 -12.16 -9.78 1.61
N GLY A 155 -12.22 -8.55 2.12
CA GLY A 155 -11.18 -7.97 2.99
C GLY A 155 -10.09 -7.16 2.28
N TRP A 156 -10.10 -7.10 0.94
CA TRP A 156 -9.18 -6.27 0.17
C TRP A 156 -9.74 -4.85 -0.05
N THR A 157 -8.86 -3.85 -0.16
CA THR A 157 -9.19 -2.45 -0.46
C THR A 157 -8.82 -2.10 -1.89
N TYR A 158 -7.61 -2.47 -2.31
CA TYR A 158 -7.10 -2.27 -3.65
C TYR A 158 -6.65 -3.61 -4.23
N TRP A 159 -6.69 -3.73 -5.55
CA TRP A 159 -6.19 -4.89 -6.27
C TRP A 159 -5.26 -4.43 -7.40
N GLN A 160 -3.99 -4.79 -7.34
CA GLN A 160 -3.08 -4.60 -8.46
C GLN A 160 -3.30 -5.73 -9.47
N VAL A 161 -3.84 -5.36 -10.62
CA VAL A 161 -4.39 -6.31 -11.60
C VAL A 161 -3.40 -6.65 -12.71
N SER A 162 -2.42 -5.78 -12.94
CA SER A 162 -1.42 -5.93 -13.99
C SER A 162 -0.19 -5.09 -13.67
N SER A 163 0.98 -5.59 -14.07
CA SER A 163 2.25 -4.85 -14.09
C SER A 163 2.67 -4.43 -15.51
N THR A 164 1.85 -4.70 -16.51
CA THR A 164 2.15 -4.45 -17.93
C THR A 164 1.06 -3.64 -18.61
N GLY A 165 0.35 -2.81 -17.84
CA GLY A 165 -0.59 -1.83 -18.37
C GLY A 165 0.11 -0.77 -19.22
N SER A 166 -0.68 -0.05 -20.01
CA SER A 166 -0.21 1.06 -20.84
C SER A 166 -1.18 2.22 -20.78
N MET A 167 -0.67 3.41 -20.47
CA MET A 167 -1.47 4.62 -20.32
C MET A 167 -0.79 5.78 -21.04
N CYS A 168 -1.56 6.53 -21.83
CA CYS A 168 -1.07 7.74 -22.46
C CYS A 168 -0.46 8.69 -21.42
N GLY A 169 0.77 9.13 -21.66
CA GLY A 169 1.52 10.00 -20.74
C GLY A 169 2.48 9.26 -19.80
N ILE A 170 2.44 7.93 -19.73
CA ILE A 170 3.40 7.10 -19.00
C ILE A 170 4.13 6.20 -20.00
N SER A 171 5.45 6.27 -20.01
CA SER A 171 6.28 5.45 -20.92
C SER A 171 6.63 4.12 -20.27
N GLY A 172 6.48 3.03 -21.02
CA GLY A 172 6.78 1.68 -20.55
C GLY A 172 5.60 1.00 -19.84
N ASN A 173 5.90 -0.15 -19.25
CA ASN A 173 4.94 -0.92 -18.48
C ASN A 173 4.50 -0.12 -17.24
N THR A 174 3.19 -0.10 -17.00
CA THR A 174 2.58 0.62 -15.88
C THR A 174 1.72 -0.34 -15.06
N ASP A 175 1.88 -0.30 -13.74
CA ASP A 175 1.02 -1.03 -12.83
C ASP A 175 -0.40 -0.46 -12.86
N PHE A 176 -1.39 -1.33 -13.02
CA PHE A 176 -2.81 -0.97 -13.01
C PHE A 176 -3.48 -1.53 -11.77
N ASP A 177 -4.30 -0.69 -11.14
CA ASP A 177 -4.96 -0.98 -9.88
C ASP A 177 -6.46 -0.73 -9.95
N ALA A 178 -7.22 -1.60 -9.31
CA ALA A 178 -8.64 -1.47 -9.09
C ALA A 178 -8.95 -1.02 -7.66
N TYR A 179 -9.88 -0.08 -7.54
CA TYR A 179 -10.68 0.12 -6.34
C TYR A 179 -12.12 -0.25 -6.68
N PRO A 180 -12.77 -1.17 -5.94
CA PRO A 180 -14.02 -1.80 -6.39
C PRO A 180 -15.26 -0.90 -6.25
N LEU A 181 -15.12 0.28 -5.65
CA LEU A 181 -16.21 1.22 -5.39
C LEU A 181 -15.96 2.57 -6.08
N SER A 182 -16.75 3.60 -5.77
CA SER A 182 -16.63 4.91 -6.39
C SER A 182 -15.43 5.72 -5.90
N LEU A 183 -14.99 6.71 -6.69
CA LEU A 183 -13.99 7.70 -6.26
C LEU A 183 -14.40 8.43 -4.97
N SER A 184 -15.68 8.75 -4.79
CA SER A 184 -16.16 9.37 -3.55
C SER A 184 -15.99 8.46 -2.33
N LEU A 185 -16.18 7.16 -2.49
CA LEU A 185 -15.94 6.17 -1.44
C LEU A 185 -14.44 5.96 -1.20
N LEU A 186 -13.61 6.00 -2.24
CA LEU A 186 -12.15 6.00 -2.10
C LEU A 186 -11.69 7.18 -1.23
N ILE A 187 -12.11 8.40 -1.58
CA ILE A 187 -11.75 9.61 -0.83
C ILE A 187 -12.27 9.52 0.61
N SER A 188 -13.50 9.05 0.82
CA SER A 188 -14.07 8.88 2.16
C SER A 188 -13.29 7.85 3.00
N TYR A 189 -12.88 6.74 2.39
CA TYR A 189 -12.30 5.60 3.10
C TYR A 189 -10.78 5.69 3.26
N GLN A 190 -10.07 6.27 2.29
CA GLN A 190 -8.61 6.28 2.19
C GLN A 190 -8.01 7.68 2.00
N GLY A 191 -8.82 8.72 1.83
CA GLY A 191 -8.33 10.10 1.77
C GLY A 191 -7.90 10.60 3.15
N VAL A 192 -6.80 11.35 3.20
CA VAL A 192 -6.30 12.01 4.41
C VAL A 192 -7.31 13.04 4.92
N LYS A 193 -7.61 13.00 6.21
CA LYS A 193 -8.58 13.88 6.89
C LYS A 193 -7.92 14.68 8.01
#